data_AF-A0A1F6PH99-F1
#
_entry.id   AF-A0A1F6PH99-F1
#
_cell.length_a   1.000
_cell.length_b   1.000
_cell.length_c   1.000
_cell.angle_alpha   90.00
_cell.angle_beta   90.00
_cell.angle_gamma   90.00
#
_symmetry.space_group_name_H-M   'P 1'
#
loop_
_entity.id
_entity.type
_entity.pdbx_description
1 polymer ?
#
loop_
_entity_poly.entity_id
_entity_poly.type
_entity_poly.pdbx_seq_one_letter_code
_entity_poly.pdbx_strand_id
1 'polypeptide(L)'
;MTGTILSTNLGLSWVFIEATTLASAYLIYFNKTKNSLEAAWKYVFICSIGISLAFVGIILLSIGTGSINSLFFNDLYINAAKIVPFWLKLSFVFVLVGFGTKMGLAPVHSWLPDAHSEAPSPISALLSATLLNSAFLIILRLYKLMELTHLEHFAKIMLFSMGLLSLFITAVFVFNINNYKRMLAYSSIENMGIIALGIAVGGVGIYAAMLHLLAHSLLKSSFFLTAGNILKQFKTKKIDEISGILKQNKLTGWLWASCFIGIAGIPPSPLFISEFLLLKTMFEKDMIILAVVFSVLLTVIIYGIGKSVIKMSFGDVHKTENATIKLSSGMYIPQIIFITASLILGIYMPSFVNQIIHNAALAVSIL
;
A
#
# COMPACT_ATOMS: atom_id res chain seq x y z
N MET A 1 -10.22 6.10 -9.43
CA MET A 1 -9.87 4.72 -9.00
C MET A 1 -10.46 3.70 -9.96
N THR A 2 -11.78 3.45 -9.97
CA THR A 2 -12.40 2.50 -10.93
C THR A 2 -12.06 2.82 -12.39
N GLY A 3 -12.12 4.10 -12.78
CA GLY A 3 -11.69 4.53 -14.11
C GLY A 3 -10.24 4.15 -14.43
N THR A 4 -9.32 4.27 -13.48
CA THR A 4 -7.92 3.83 -13.66
C THR A 4 -7.81 2.33 -13.87
N ILE A 5 -8.55 1.53 -13.08
CA ILE A 5 -8.51 0.06 -13.13
C ILE A 5 -9.04 -0.44 -14.47
N LEU A 6 -10.15 0.13 -14.95
CA LEU A 6 -10.81 -0.27 -16.20
C LEU A 6 -10.18 0.35 -17.45
N SER A 7 -9.41 1.43 -17.31
CA SER A 7 -8.78 2.10 -18.45
C SER A 7 -7.82 1.15 -19.17
N THR A 8 -7.89 1.12 -20.50
CA THR A 8 -6.97 0.38 -21.38
C THR A 8 -5.90 1.29 -22.00
N ASN A 9 -5.95 2.59 -21.71
CA ASN A 9 -5.05 3.62 -22.24
C ASN A 9 -4.22 4.23 -21.11
N LEU A 10 -2.90 4.33 -21.32
CA LEU A 10 -1.96 4.84 -20.33
C LEU A 10 -2.20 6.32 -19.99
N GLY A 11 -2.43 7.17 -21.01
CA GLY A 11 -2.73 8.59 -20.83
C GLY A 11 -4.04 8.81 -20.06
N LEU A 12 -5.09 8.05 -20.38
CA LEU A 12 -6.36 8.12 -19.64
C LEU A 12 -6.21 7.62 -18.19
N SER A 13 -5.38 6.59 -17.97
CA SER A 13 -5.07 6.09 -16.62
C SER A 13 -4.39 7.17 -15.77
N TRP A 14 -3.48 7.94 -16.38
CA TRP A 14 -2.85 9.10 -15.76
C TRP A 14 -3.87 10.18 -15.37
N VAL A 15 -4.78 10.56 -16.29
CA VAL A 15 -5.84 11.54 -16.01
C VAL A 15 -6.68 11.09 -14.82
N PHE A 16 -7.09 9.83 -14.77
CA PHE A 16 -7.89 9.32 -13.65
C PHE A 16 -7.13 9.30 -12.34
N ILE A 17 -5.82 9.01 -12.35
CA ILE A 17 -4.99 9.11 -11.13
C ILE A 17 -4.91 10.56 -10.65
N GLU A 18 -4.70 11.53 -11.54
CA GLU A 18 -4.63 12.93 -11.11
C GLU A 18 -5.99 13.45 -10.61
N ALA A 19 -7.08 13.02 -11.22
CA ALA A 19 -8.42 13.29 -10.70
C ALA A 19 -8.59 12.75 -9.26
N THR A 20 -8.00 11.60 -8.92
CA THR A 20 -8.00 11.13 -7.52
C THR A 20 -7.16 12.01 -6.59
N THR A 21 -6.10 12.68 -7.09
CA THR A 21 -5.35 13.67 -6.31
C THR A 21 -6.26 14.81 -5.88
N LEU A 22 -6.94 15.43 -6.83
CA LEU A 22 -7.81 16.58 -6.56
C LEU A 22 -8.98 16.21 -5.63
N ALA A 23 -9.65 15.09 -5.91
CA ALA A 23 -10.76 14.63 -5.07
C ALA A 23 -10.32 14.29 -3.64
N SER A 24 -9.19 13.60 -3.49
CA SER A 24 -8.70 13.20 -2.16
C SER A 24 -8.18 14.38 -1.34
N ALA A 25 -7.62 15.41 -1.99
CA ALA A 25 -7.16 16.61 -1.29
C ALA A 25 -8.30 17.31 -0.54
N TYR A 26 -9.45 17.44 -1.19
CA TYR A 26 -10.65 17.99 -0.56
C TYR A 26 -11.11 17.14 0.64
N LEU A 27 -11.05 15.81 0.50
CA LEU A 27 -11.42 14.85 1.56
C LEU A 27 -10.43 14.86 2.74
N ILE A 28 -9.13 15.08 2.50
CA ILE A 28 -8.13 15.23 3.57
C ILE A 28 -8.41 16.50 4.39
N TYR A 29 -8.81 17.59 3.73
CA TYR A 29 -9.15 18.87 4.38
C TYR A 29 -10.52 18.87 5.10
N PHE A 30 -11.24 17.74 5.15
CA PHE A 30 -12.62 17.66 5.67
C PHE A 30 -12.83 18.32 7.06
N ASN A 31 -11.87 18.16 7.97
CA ASN A 31 -11.97 18.69 9.34
C ASN A 31 -11.65 20.19 9.47
N LYS A 32 -11.17 20.86 8.41
CA LYS A 32 -10.89 22.31 8.35
C LYS A 32 -9.98 22.85 9.46
N THR A 33 -9.01 22.06 9.90
CA THR A 33 -7.96 22.45 10.85
C THR A 33 -6.68 22.88 10.13
N LYS A 34 -5.79 23.61 10.82
CA LYS A 34 -4.46 23.98 10.31
C LYS A 34 -3.67 22.74 9.85
N ASN A 35 -3.66 21.68 10.66
CA ASN A 35 -2.96 20.43 10.36
C ASN A 35 -3.56 19.73 9.13
N SER A 36 -4.89 19.67 9.02
CA SER A 36 -5.53 19.08 7.83
C SER A 36 -5.29 19.90 6.56
N LEU A 37 -5.15 21.23 6.67
CA LEU A 37 -4.80 22.09 5.55
C LEU A 37 -3.36 21.84 5.09
N GLU A 38 -2.42 21.80 6.03
CA GLU A 38 -1.02 21.47 5.76
C GLU A 38 -0.88 20.09 5.10
N ALA A 39 -1.56 19.08 5.65
CA ALA A 39 -1.55 17.72 5.09
C ALA A 39 -2.14 17.67 3.68
N ALA A 40 -3.24 18.40 3.42
CA ALA A 40 -3.84 18.48 2.09
C ALA A 40 -2.89 19.17 1.08
N TRP A 41 -2.22 20.25 1.48
CA TRP A 41 -1.24 20.93 0.62
C TRP A 41 -0.02 20.07 0.33
N LYS A 42 0.58 19.44 1.35
CA LYS A 42 1.68 18.49 1.16
C LYS A 42 1.29 17.37 0.21
N TYR A 43 0.08 16.82 0.39
CA TYR A 43 -0.47 15.80 -0.50
C TYR A 43 -0.57 16.29 -1.94
N VAL A 44 -1.19 17.45 -2.19
CA VAL A 44 -1.34 18.02 -3.53
C VAL A 44 0.03 18.27 -4.17
N PHE A 45 0.92 19.00 -3.51
CA PHE A 45 2.22 19.33 -4.10
C PHE A 45 3.06 18.10 -4.41
N ILE A 46 3.26 17.22 -3.43
CA ILE A 46 4.12 16.05 -3.60
C ILE A 46 3.54 15.12 -4.66
N CYS A 47 2.22 14.85 -4.60
CA CYS A 47 1.61 13.95 -5.55
C CYS A 47 1.49 14.53 -6.95
N SER A 48 1.09 15.79 -7.13
CA SER A 48 0.95 16.39 -8.46
C SER A 48 2.31 16.59 -9.13
N ILE A 49 3.38 16.86 -8.37
CA ILE A 49 4.76 16.82 -8.90
C ILE A 49 5.11 15.40 -9.35
N GLY A 50 4.85 14.38 -8.51
CA GLY A 50 5.06 12.98 -8.87
C GLY A 50 4.29 12.60 -10.15
N ILE A 51 3.01 12.94 -10.23
CA ILE A 51 2.18 12.62 -11.40
C ILE A 51 2.60 13.43 -12.63
N SER A 52 3.12 14.64 -12.47
CA SER A 52 3.75 15.39 -13.57
C SER A 52 5.03 14.71 -14.07
N LEU A 53 5.87 14.15 -13.19
CA LEU A 53 6.99 13.30 -13.58
C LEU A 53 6.52 12.06 -14.33
N ALA A 54 5.46 11.39 -13.86
CA ALA A 54 4.87 10.28 -14.61
C ALA A 54 4.40 10.70 -16.01
N PHE A 55 3.84 11.90 -16.16
CA PHE A 55 3.44 12.44 -17.46
C PHE A 55 4.64 12.62 -18.41
N VAL A 56 5.77 13.15 -17.90
CA VAL A 56 7.03 13.20 -18.66
C VAL A 56 7.44 11.81 -19.11
N GLY A 57 7.35 10.81 -18.22
CA GLY A 57 7.60 9.40 -18.58
C GLY A 57 6.70 8.88 -19.71
N ILE A 58 5.41 9.25 -19.72
CA ILE A 58 4.47 8.88 -20.79
C ILE A 58 4.87 9.55 -22.12
N ILE A 59 5.28 10.81 -22.11
CA ILE A 59 5.77 11.51 -23.31
C ILE A 59 7.02 10.81 -23.85
N LEU A 60 7.97 10.45 -22.99
CA LEU A 60 9.19 9.74 -23.38
C LEU A 60 8.89 8.37 -23.98
N LEU A 61 7.89 7.66 -23.43
CA LEU A 61 7.43 6.40 -24.04
C LEU A 61 6.88 6.64 -25.44
N SER A 62 6.04 7.66 -25.62
CA SER A 62 5.48 8.01 -26.93
C SER A 62 6.58 8.26 -27.97
N ILE A 63 7.62 9.03 -27.61
CA ILE A 63 8.82 9.24 -28.45
C ILE A 63 9.49 7.89 -28.79
N GLY A 64 9.66 7.02 -27.79
CA GLY A 64 10.25 5.69 -27.97
C GLY A 64 9.44 4.73 -28.84
N THR A 65 8.13 4.94 -28.97
CA THR A 65 7.25 4.13 -29.83
C THR A 65 7.31 4.53 -31.30
N GLY A 66 7.82 5.72 -31.63
CA GLY A 66 7.97 6.18 -33.00
C GLY A 66 6.65 6.16 -33.79
N SER A 67 6.60 5.38 -34.87
CA SER A 67 5.45 5.31 -35.78
C SER A 67 4.21 4.60 -35.23
N ILE A 68 4.33 3.87 -34.11
CA ILE A 68 3.17 3.23 -33.47
C ILE A 68 2.21 4.30 -32.92
N ASN A 69 2.75 5.38 -32.33
CA ASN A 69 2.04 6.54 -31.79
C ASN A 69 0.74 6.18 -31.02
N SER A 70 0.79 5.14 -30.19
CA SER A 70 -0.33 4.66 -29.39
C SER A 70 0.04 4.54 -27.92
N LEU A 71 -0.90 4.90 -27.06
CA LEU A 71 -0.81 4.74 -25.60
C LEU A 71 -1.74 3.65 -25.07
N PHE A 72 -2.37 2.86 -25.96
CA PHE A 72 -3.13 1.69 -25.54
C PHE A 72 -2.17 0.56 -25.15
N PHE A 73 -2.40 -0.05 -23.98
CA PHE A 73 -1.50 -1.09 -23.46
C PHE A 73 -1.35 -2.26 -24.44
N ASN A 74 -2.42 -2.68 -25.11
CA ASN A 74 -2.38 -3.77 -26.08
C ASN A 74 -1.48 -3.45 -27.28
N ASP A 75 -1.57 -2.25 -27.84
CA ASP A 75 -0.73 -1.83 -28.97
C ASP A 75 0.75 -1.77 -28.58
N LEU A 76 1.03 -1.29 -27.36
CA LEU A 76 2.36 -1.26 -26.77
C LEU A 76 2.93 -2.68 -26.59
N TYR A 77 2.12 -3.62 -26.09
CA TYR A 77 2.57 -5.00 -25.89
C TYR A 77 2.83 -5.73 -27.21
N ILE A 78 1.93 -5.60 -28.19
CA ILE A 78 2.07 -6.24 -29.52
C ILE A 78 3.31 -5.72 -30.24
N ASN A 79 3.62 -4.43 -30.10
CA ASN A 79 4.75 -3.79 -30.75
C ASN A 79 5.96 -3.59 -29.84
N ALA A 80 6.04 -4.29 -28.71
CA ALA A 80 7.08 -4.09 -27.70
C ALA A 80 8.50 -4.15 -28.31
N ALA A 81 8.76 -5.11 -29.20
CA ALA A 81 10.05 -5.28 -29.87
C ALA A 81 10.50 -4.09 -30.73
N LYS A 82 9.58 -3.19 -31.12
CA LYS A 82 9.89 -1.98 -31.91
C LYS A 82 10.18 -0.76 -31.04
N ILE A 83 9.92 -0.83 -29.74
CA ILE A 83 10.11 0.30 -28.82
C ILE A 83 11.60 0.47 -28.55
N VAL A 84 12.11 1.70 -28.73
CA VAL A 84 13.52 1.99 -28.53
C VAL A 84 13.90 1.85 -27.04
N PRO A 85 14.85 0.97 -26.67
CA PRO A 85 15.16 0.64 -25.27
C PRO A 85 15.56 1.82 -24.39
N PHE A 86 16.30 2.79 -24.95
CA PHE A 86 16.75 3.98 -24.22
C PHE A 86 15.57 4.80 -23.68
N TRP A 87 14.62 5.13 -24.57
CA TRP A 87 13.43 5.90 -24.22
C TRP A 87 12.50 5.14 -23.27
N LEU A 88 12.40 3.82 -23.43
CA LEU A 88 11.60 2.97 -22.55
C LEU A 88 12.18 2.91 -21.12
N LYS A 89 13.51 2.76 -20.95
CA LYS A 89 14.14 2.81 -19.61
C LYS A 89 13.90 4.16 -18.94
N LEU A 90 14.11 5.26 -19.66
CA LEU A 90 13.91 6.59 -19.12
C LEU A 90 12.44 6.83 -18.76
N SER A 91 11.52 6.41 -19.63
CA SER A 91 10.09 6.41 -19.35
C SER A 91 9.76 5.66 -18.06
N PHE A 92 10.27 4.43 -17.92
CA PHE A 92 10.03 3.60 -16.75
C PHE A 92 10.52 4.28 -15.46
N VAL A 93 11.69 4.95 -15.48
CA VAL A 93 12.17 5.72 -14.32
C VAL A 93 11.16 6.78 -13.88
N PHE A 94 10.73 7.63 -14.82
CA PHE A 94 9.82 8.73 -14.53
C PHE A 94 8.41 8.24 -14.12
N VAL A 95 7.90 7.22 -14.79
CA VAL A 95 6.62 6.55 -14.45
C VAL A 95 6.71 5.92 -13.06
N LEU A 96 7.80 5.20 -12.76
CA LEU A 96 7.98 4.54 -11.48
C LEU A 96 8.12 5.54 -10.34
N VAL A 97 8.92 6.61 -10.50
CA VAL A 97 9.02 7.66 -9.48
C VAL A 97 7.68 8.37 -9.31
N GLY A 98 7.00 8.68 -10.41
CA GLY A 98 5.75 9.44 -10.38
C GLY A 98 4.56 8.66 -9.80
N PHE A 99 4.23 7.51 -10.36
CA PHE A 99 3.19 6.65 -9.78
C PHE A 99 3.65 6.00 -8.47
N GLY A 100 4.95 5.79 -8.27
CA GLY A 100 5.52 5.33 -6.99
C GLY A 100 5.34 6.36 -5.87
N THR A 101 5.35 7.65 -6.20
CA THR A 101 4.93 8.72 -5.28
C THR A 101 3.49 8.47 -4.84
N LYS A 102 2.56 8.21 -5.77
CA LYS A 102 1.16 7.88 -5.42
C LYS A 102 0.96 6.55 -4.71
N MET A 103 1.79 5.57 -5.00
CA MET A 103 1.83 4.30 -4.28
C MET A 103 2.43 4.45 -2.87
N GLY A 104 3.11 5.57 -2.59
CA GLY A 104 3.74 5.82 -1.29
C GLY A 104 5.03 5.04 -1.09
N LEU A 105 5.77 4.74 -2.16
CA LEU A 105 7.08 4.10 -2.08
C LEU A 105 8.15 5.11 -1.62
N ALA A 106 9.12 4.64 -0.86
CA ALA A 106 10.29 5.43 -0.53
C ALA A 106 11.21 5.66 -1.74
N PRO A 107 11.88 6.83 -1.83
CA PRO A 107 11.92 7.93 -0.85
C PRO A 107 10.78 8.97 -1.00
N VAL A 108 9.85 8.79 -1.94
CA VAL A 108 8.81 9.76 -2.30
C VAL A 108 7.49 9.60 -1.50
N HIS A 109 7.57 8.96 -0.35
CA HIS A 109 6.42 8.56 0.50
C HIS A 109 5.94 9.66 1.47
N SER A 110 6.66 10.78 1.59
CA SER A 110 6.55 11.72 2.72
C SER A 110 5.15 12.35 2.91
N TRP A 111 4.33 12.39 1.86
CA TRP A 111 2.94 12.83 1.95
C TRP A 111 2.04 11.84 2.70
N LEU A 112 2.33 10.53 2.61
CA LEU A 112 1.43 9.45 3.01
C LEU A 112 1.13 9.49 4.52
N PRO A 113 2.14 9.60 5.43
CA PRO A 113 1.85 9.66 6.85
C PRO A 113 1.04 10.89 7.28
N ASP A 114 1.29 12.04 6.66
CA ASP A 114 0.59 13.29 6.93
C ASP A 114 -0.88 13.18 6.50
N ALA A 115 -1.14 12.79 5.25
CA ALA A 115 -2.48 12.68 4.68
C ALA A 115 -3.37 11.70 5.46
N HIS A 116 -2.88 10.49 5.76
CA HIS A 116 -3.65 9.49 6.51
C HIS A 116 -3.89 9.90 7.97
N SER A 117 -2.94 10.61 8.60
CA SER A 117 -3.10 11.05 9.99
C SER A 117 -4.24 12.08 10.13
N GLU A 118 -4.43 12.94 9.12
CA GLU A 118 -5.40 14.05 9.16
C GLU A 118 -6.74 13.75 8.48
N ALA A 119 -6.77 12.91 7.45
CA ALA A 119 -8.02 12.52 6.79
C ALA A 119 -8.96 11.76 7.74
N PRO A 120 -10.29 11.89 7.62
CA PRO A 120 -11.22 11.03 8.34
C PRO A 120 -10.94 9.53 8.09
N SER A 121 -11.20 8.68 9.08
CA SER A 121 -10.85 7.26 9.02
C SER A 121 -11.44 6.49 7.82
N PRO A 122 -12.70 6.70 7.40
CA PRO A 122 -13.23 6.07 6.19
C PRO A 122 -12.47 6.49 4.91
N ILE A 123 -12.02 7.75 4.84
CA ILE A 123 -11.20 8.24 3.73
C ILE A 123 -9.81 7.60 3.79
N SER A 124 -9.21 7.48 4.99
CA SER A 124 -7.91 6.81 5.17
C SER A 124 -7.95 5.32 4.77
N ALA A 125 -9.07 4.65 5.05
CA ALA A 125 -9.32 3.28 4.60
C ALA A 125 -9.38 3.20 3.06
N LEU A 126 -10.17 4.06 2.42
CA LEU A 126 -10.25 4.14 0.95
C LEU A 126 -8.88 4.43 0.32
N LEU A 127 -8.14 5.41 0.84
CA LEU A 127 -6.82 5.76 0.33
C LEU A 127 -5.85 4.56 0.38
N SER A 128 -5.82 3.82 1.49
CA SER A 128 -4.91 2.67 1.64
C SER A 128 -5.32 1.49 0.78
N ALA A 129 -6.63 1.24 0.65
CA ALA A 129 -7.14 0.02 0.03
C ALA A 129 -7.22 0.10 -1.49
N THR A 130 -7.49 1.27 -2.06
CA THR A 130 -7.79 1.40 -3.49
C THR A 130 -6.93 2.41 -4.22
N LEU A 131 -6.53 3.54 -3.60
CA LEU A 131 -5.70 4.55 -4.27
C LEU A 131 -4.30 4.00 -4.58
N LEU A 132 -3.64 3.40 -3.58
CA LEU A 132 -2.29 2.83 -3.76
C LEU A 132 -2.28 1.74 -4.85
N ASN A 133 -3.28 0.85 -4.82
CA ASN A 133 -3.44 -0.22 -5.81
C ASN A 133 -3.67 0.31 -7.23
N SER A 134 -4.41 1.42 -7.38
CA SER A 134 -4.67 2.03 -8.69
C SER A 134 -3.38 2.56 -9.33
N ALA A 135 -2.49 3.16 -8.54
CA ALA A 135 -1.19 3.64 -9.01
C ALA A 135 -0.25 2.47 -9.32
N PHE A 136 -0.22 1.46 -8.43
CA PHE A 136 0.58 0.27 -8.62
C PHE A 136 0.23 -0.51 -9.90
N LEU A 137 -1.06 -0.61 -10.26
CA LEU A 137 -1.49 -1.28 -11.48
C LEU A 137 -0.84 -0.69 -12.75
N ILE A 138 -0.62 0.62 -12.80
CA ILE A 138 0.03 1.26 -13.96
C ILE A 138 1.51 0.87 -14.00
N ILE A 139 2.18 0.84 -12.83
CA ILE A 139 3.57 0.38 -12.72
C ILE A 139 3.68 -1.08 -13.18
N LEU A 140 2.76 -1.95 -12.80
CA LEU A 140 2.73 -3.36 -13.23
C LEU A 140 2.57 -3.51 -14.75
N ARG A 141 1.69 -2.72 -15.36
CA ARG A 141 1.48 -2.75 -16.81
C ARG A 141 2.72 -2.29 -17.58
N LEU A 142 3.45 -1.31 -17.05
CA LEU A 142 4.73 -0.87 -17.62
C LEU A 142 5.84 -1.88 -17.33
N TYR A 143 5.83 -2.54 -16.17
CA TYR A 143 6.74 -3.64 -15.88
C TYR A 143 6.58 -4.79 -16.89
N LYS A 144 5.35 -5.17 -17.25
CA LYS A 144 5.11 -6.15 -18.33
C LYS A 144 5.75 -5.72 -19.64
N LEU A 145 5.64 -4.43 -19.99
CA LEU A 145 6.27 -3.90 -21.20
C LEU A 145 7.81 -4.00 -21.14
N MET A 146 8.41 -3.78 -19.96
CA MET A 146 9.84 -3.99 -19.74
C MET A 146 10.23 -5.45 -19.96
N GLU A 147 9.42 -6.40 -19.51
CA GLU A 147 9.66 -7.83 -19.72
C GLU A 147 9.53 -8.25 -21.18
N LEU A 148 8.51 -7.78 -21.88
CA LEU A 148 8.33 -8.01 -23.32
C LEU A 148 9.46 -7.41 -24.19
N THR A 149 10.27 -6.51 -23.63
CA THR A 149 11.42 -5.90 -24.29
C THR A 149 12.76 -6.42 -23.77
N HIS A 150 12.76 -7.45 -22.91
CA HIS A 150 13.96 -8.01 -22.26
C HIS A 150 14.73 -6.98 -21.40
N LEU A 151 14.01 -6.01 -20.83
CA LEU A 151 14.54 -4.97 -19.96
C LEU A 151 14.08 -5.12 -18.49
N GLU A 152 13.44 -6.23 -18.15
CA GLU A 152 12.90 -6.49 -16.82
C GLU A 152 13.97 -6.44 -15.73
N HIS A 153 15.22 -6.79 -16.02
CA HIS A 153 16.31 -6.68 -15.05
C HIS A 153 16.48 -5.24 -14.53
N PHE A 154 16.39 -4.24 -15.42
CA PHE A 154 16.45 -2.83 -15.04
C PHE A 154 15.26 -2.45 -14.15
N ALA A 155 14.05 -2.87 -14.52
CA ALA A 155 12.84 -2.62 -13.74
C ALA A 155 12.89 -3.28 -12.35
N LYS A 156 13.37 -4.52 -12.27
CA LYS A 156 13.56 -5.28 -11.03
C LYS A 156 14.51 -4.56 -10.08
N ILE A 157 15.66 -4.05 -10.56
CA ILE A 157 16.61 -3.29 -9.71
C ILE A 157 15.94 -2.06 -9.10
N MET A 158 15.14 -1.33 -9.89
CA MET A 158 14.48 -0.12 -9.38
C MET A 158 13.39 -0.45 -8.34
N LEU A 159 12.52 -1.43 -8.64
CA LEU A 159 11.48 -1.89 -7.71
C LEU A 159 12.09 -2.46 -6.43
N PHE A 160 13.17 -3.23 -6.57
CA PHE A 160 13.95 -3.75 -5.47
C PHE A 160 14.46 -2.61 -4.57
N SER A 161 15.09 -1.62 -5.17
CA SER A 161 15.69 -0.49 -4.44
C SER A 161 14.64 0.31 -3.68
N MET A 162 13.53 0.65 -4.33
CA MET A 162 12.42 1.38 -3.69
C MET A 162 11.70 0.55 -2.63
N GLY A 163 11.51 -0.75 -2.87
CA GLY A 163 10.87 -1.65 -1.92
C GLY A 163 11.69 -1.86 -0.65
N LEU A 164 13.00 -2.12 -0.81
CA LEU A 164 13.92 -2.26 0.31
C LEU A 164 14.05 -0.95 1.10
N LEU A 165 14.14 0.19 0.41
CA LEU A 165 14.19 1.50 1.05
C LEU A 165 12.90 1.81 1.83
N SER A 166 11.75 1.35 1.34
CA SER A 166 10.45 1.52 2.01
C SER A 166 10.39 0.75 3.34
N LEU A 167 10.88 -0.49 3.35
CA LEU A 167 11.06 -1.27 4.58
C LEU A 167 12.06 -0.60 5.52
N PHE A 168 13.23 -0.22 5.01
CA PHE A 168 14.30 0.39 5.82
C PHE A 168 13.83 1.67 6.51
N ILE A 169 13.23 2.61 5.76
CA ILE A 169 12.70 3.85 6.33
C ILE A 169 11.64 3.54 7.38
N THR A 170 10.73 2.61 7.11
CA THR A 170 9.70 2.25 8.08
C THR A 170 10.30 1.70 9.37
N ALA A 171 11.28 0.80 9.27
CA ALA A 171 11.99 0.21 10.42
C ALA A 171 12.71 1.27 11.27
N VAL A 172 13.28 2.30 10.65
CA VAL A 172 13.97 3.40 11.36
C VAL A 172 12.98 4.30 12.09
N PHE A 173 11.86 4.66 11.44
CA PHE A 173 10.93 5.65 12.01
C PHE A 173 9.90 5.05 12.98
N VAL A 174 9.60 3.75 12.91
CA VAL A 174 8.49 3.12 13.66
C VAL A 174 8.51 3.41 15.16
N PHE A 175 9.68 3.51 15.78
CA PHE A 175 9.84 3.73 17.22
C PHE A 175 9.56 5.17 17.67
N ASN A 176 9.63 6.13 16.76
CA ASN A 176 9.50 7.56 17.07
C ASN A 176 8.14 8.14 16.63
N ILE A 177 7.20 7.28 16.23
CA ILE A 177 5.87 7.71 15.80
C ILE A 177 4.95 7.81 17.01
N ASN A 178 4.59 9.03 17.40
CA ASN A 178 3.67 9.26 18.52
C ASN A 178 2.18 9.22 18.13
N ASN A 179 1.85 9.18 16.83
CA ASN A 179 0.48 9.22 16.34
C ASN A 179 0.08 7.87 15.72
N TYR A 180 -0.93 7.19 16.27
CA TYR A 180 -1.26 5.83 15.83
C TYR A 180 -1.78 5.76 14.39
N LYS A 181 -2.49 6.79 13.89
CA LYS A 181 -2.92 6.82 12.47
C LYS A 181 -1.73 7.02 11.54
N ARG A 182 -0.75 7.82 11.96
CA ARG A 182 0.52 7.98 11.25
C ARG A 182 1.29 6.66 11.23
N MET A 183 1.30 5.90 12.34
CA MET A 183 1.90 4.56 12.42
C MET A 183 1.23 3.58 11.43
N LEU A 184 -0.11 3.63 11.30
CA LEU A 184 -0.83 2.83 10.30
C LEU A 184 -0.45 3.19 8.86
N ALA A 185 -0.11 4.46 8.60
CA ALA A 185 0.35 4.90 7.29
C ALA A 185 1.77 4.43 6.98
N TYR A 186 2.67 4.46 7.97
CA TYR A 186 4.03 3.88 7.83
C TYR A 186 3.99 2.39 7.54
N SER A 187 3.10 1.65 8.19
CA SER A 187 2.88 0.24 7.81
C SER A 187 2.22 0.06 6.45
N SER A 188 1.64 1.09 5.82
CA SER A 188 1.26 1.00 4.40
C SER A 188 2.50 1.16 3.50
N ILE A 189 3.47 1.98 3.89
CA ILE A 189 4.74 2.16 3.17
C ILE A 189 5.52 0.84 3.10
N GLU A 190 5.68 0.15 4.23
CA GLU A 190 6.36 -1.15 4.25
C GLU A 190 5.64 -2.17 3.36
N ASN A 191 4.31 -2.28 3.46
CA ASN A 191 3.53 -3.31 2.75
C ASN A 191 3.58 -3.05 1.23
N MET A 192 3.50 -1.78 0.80
CA MET A 192 3.74 -1.42 -0.61
C MET A 192 5.18 -1.74 -1.05
N GLY A 193 6.16 -1.59 -0.15
CA GLY A 193 7.53 -2.02 -0.38
C GLY A 193 7.68 -3.54 -0.55
N ILE A 194 6.99 -4.34 0.29
CA ILE A 194 6.94 -5.80 0.18
C ILE A 194 6.35 -6.22 -1.17
N ILE A 195 5.28 -5.57 -1.60
CA ILE A 195 4.66 -5.81 -2.92
C ILE A 195 5.65 -5.49 -4.04
N ALA A 196 6.35 -4.36 -3.99
CA ALA A 196 7.37 -4.01 -4.98
C ALA A 196 8.53 -5.03 -5.02
N LEU A 197 8.97 -5.52 -3.86
CA LEU A 197 9.96 -6.59 -3.76
C LEU A 197 9.46 -7.91 -4.35
N GLY A 198 8.19 -8.26 -4.15
CA GLY A 198 7.61 -9.46 -4.75
C GLY A 198 7.63 -9.44 -6.28
N ILE A 199 7.35 -8.28 -6.88
CA ILE A 199 7.51 -8.11 -8.34
C ILE A 199 8.98 -8.23 -8.74
N ALA A 200 9.89 -7.59 -7.99
CA ALA A 200 11.31 -7.60 -8.30
C ALA A 200 11.93 -9.01 -8.22
N VAL A 201 11.52 -9.82 -7.24
CA VAL A 201 11.96 -11.21 -7.08
C VAL A 201 11.45 -12.07 -8.25
N GLY A 202 10.23 -11.84 -8.74
CA GLY A 202 9.66 -12.56 -9.87
C GLY A 202 9.23 -13.99 -9.53
N GLY A 203 8.66 -14.74 -10.49
CA GLY A 203 8.19 -16.11 -10.24
C GLY A 203 7.01 -16.14 -9.26
N VAL A 204 7.06 -17.05 -8.30
CA VAL A 204 6.08 -17.13 -7.19
C VAL A 204 6.03 -15.84 -6.36
N GLY A 205 7.09 -15.01 -6.37
CA GLY A 205 7.10 -13.69 -5.76
C GLY A 205 6.03 -12.73 -6.32
N ILE A 206 5.67 -12.85 -7.60
CA ILE A 206 4.61 -12.02 -8.21
C ILE A 206 3.25 -12.45 -7.68
N TYR A 207 3.00 -13.77 -7.60
CA TYR A 207 1.79 -14.30 -6.97
C TYR A 207 1.68 -13.83 -5.52
N ALA A 208 2.78 -13.91 -4.75
CA ALA A 208 2.85 -13.41 -3.39
C ALA A 208 2.51 -11.92 -3.32
N ALA A 209 3.04 -11.09 -4.23
CA ALA A 209 2.72 -9.66 -4.30
C ALA A 209 1.24 -9.39 -4.57
N MET A 210 0.59 -10.16 -5.46
CA MET A 210 -0.84 -10.03 -5.75
C MET A 210 -1.70 -10.42 -4.55
N LEU A 211 -1.36 -11.52 -3.88
CA LEU A 211 -2.02 -11.93 -2.64
C LEU A 211 -1.85 -10.87 -1.54
N HIS A 212 -0.63 -10.36 -1.38
CA HIS A 212 -0.30 -9.33 -0.40
C HIS A 212 -1.12 -8.05 -0.65
N LEU A 213 -1.22 -7.60 -1.91
CA LEU A 213 -2.01 -6.45 -2.32
C LEU A 213 -3.49 -6.58 -1.89
N LEU A 214 -4.12 -7.74 -2.16
CA LEU A 214 -5.51 -8.00 -1.79
C LEU A 214 -5.69 -8.03 -0.27
N ALA A 215 -4.86 -8.79 0.42
CA ALA A 215 -4.91 -8.95 1.87
C ALA A 215 -4.70 -7.62 2.61
N HIS A 216 -3.70 -6.84 2.17
CA HIS A 216 -3.40 -5.52 2.70
C HIS A 216 -4.62 -4.59 2.57
N SER A 217 -5.27 -4.55 1.41
CA SER A 217 -6.46 -3.69 1.20
C SER A 217 -7.59 -4.01 2.17
N LEU A 218 -7.88 -5.30 2.42
CA LEU A 218 -8.90 -5.72 3.38
C LEU A 218 -8.51 -5.34 4.82
N LEU A 219 -7.31 -5.72 5.23
CA LEU A 219 -6.84 -5.51 6.59
C LEU A 219 -6.70 -4.03 6.93
N LYS A 220 -6.10 -3.21 6.05
CA LYS A 220 -5.99 -1.76 6.26
C LYS A 220 -7.33 -1.07 6.31
N SER A 221 -8.29 -1.50 5.49
CA SER A 221 -9.65 -0.94 5.56
C SER A 221 -10.23 -1.13 6.95
N SER A 222 -10.16 -2.36 7.49
CA SER A 222 -10.61 -2.65 8.85
C SER A 222 -9.82 -1.87 9.90
N PHE A 223 -8.49 -1.80 9.74
CA PHE A 223 -7.60 -1.19 10.73
C PHE A 223 -7.83 0.32 10.85
N PHE A 224 -7.93 1.05 9.73
CA PHE A 224 -8.20 2.49 9.73
C PHE A 224 -9.60 2.82 10.25
N LEU A 225 -10.61 2.02 9.90
CA LEU A 225 -11.96 2.18 10.42
C LEU A 225 -12.01 1.93 11.94
N THR A 226 -11.29 0.92 12.43
CA THR A 226 -11.12 0.67 13.89
C THR A 226 -10.36 1.81 14.57
N ALA A 227 -9.33 2.36 13.93
CA ALA A 227 -8.63 3.57 14.37
C ALA A 227 -9.58 4.78 14.50
N GLY A 228 -10.64 4.83 13.70
CA GLY A 228 -11.71 5.84 13.80
C GLY A 228 -12.60 5.66 15.02
N ASN A 229 -12.90 4.41 15.39
CA ASN A 229 -13.61 4.09 16.63
C ASN A 229 -12.80 4.55 17.85
N ILE A 230 -11.49 4.28 17.85
CA ILE A 230 -10.55 4.75 18.89
C ILE A 230 -10.55 6.30 18.94
N LEU A 231 -10.42 6.98 17.79
CA LEU A 231 -10.41 8.44 17.76
C LEU A 231 -11.69 9.04 18.33
N LYS A 232 -12.84 8.41 18.03
CA LYS A 232 -14.14 8.88 18.50
C LYS A 232 -14.30 8.72 20.00
N GLN A 233 -13.70 7.70 20.60
CA GLN A 233 -13.74 7.41 22.04
C GLN A 233 -12.73 8.25 22.83
N PHE A 234 -11.47 8.23 22.42
CA PHE A 234 -10.36 8.84 23.18
C PHE A 234 -10.10 10.31 22.81
N LYS A 235 -10.65 10.80 21.68
CA LYS A 235 -10.50 12.19 21.19
C LYS A 235 -9.06 12.66 20.97
N THR A 236 -8.11 11.76 21.00
CA THR A 236 -6.69 12.02 20.74
C THR A 236 -6.16 11.05 19.70
N LYS A 237 -5.11 11.46 18.98
CA LYS A 237 -4.36 10.60 18.05
C LYS A 237 -3.06 10.08 18.65
N LYS A 238 -2.70 10.53 19.85
CA LYS A 238 -1.42 10.23 20.49
C LYS A 238 -1.45 8.86 21.15
N ILE A 239 -0.44 8.04 20.86
CA ILE A 239 -0.32 6.66 21.36
C ILE A 239 -0.21 6.65 22.89
N ASP A 240 0.55 7.57 23.48
CA ASP A 240 0.79 7.60 24.92
C ASP A 240 -0.44 7.99 25.76
N GLU A 241 -1.41 8.65 25.14
CA GLU A 241 -2.66 9.07 25.80
C GLU A 241 -3.77 8.01 25.66
N ILE A 242 -3.50 6.88 24.99
CA ILE A 242 -4.48 5.81 24.73
C ILE A 242 -4.01 4.52 25.38
N SER A 243 -4.81 4.02 26.32
CA SER A 243 -4.56 2.78 27.03
C SER A 243 -5.87 2.08 27.42
N GLY A 244 -5.79 0.76 27.58
CA GLY A 244 -6.91 -0.05 28.06
C GLY A 244 -8.13 -0.08 27.13
N ILE A 245 -7.94 -0.03 25.81
CA ILE A 245 -9.05 -0.09 24.84
C ILE A 245 -9.94 -1.31 25.09
N LEU A 246 -9.37 -2.48 25.40
CA LEU A 246 -10.15 -3.71 25.67
C LEU A 246 -11.06 -3.59 26.90
N LYS A 247 -10.64 -2.83 27.92
CA LYS A 247 -11.42 -2.60 29.14
C LYS A 247 -12.57 -1.61 28.89
N GLN A 248 -12.36 -0.59 28.05
CA GLN A 248 -13.35 0.45 27.75
C GLN A 248 -14.34 0.05 26.65
N ASN A 249 -13.85 -0.58 25.59
CA ASN A 249 -14.66 -1.12 24.50
C ASN A 249 -14.04 -2.42 23.96
N LYS A 250 -14.55 -3.55 24.46
CA LYS A 250 -14.10 -4.89 24.10
C LYS A 250 -14.08 -5.12 22.59
N LEU A 251 -15.12 -4.70 21.86
CA LEU A 251 -15.23 -4.96 20.43
C LEU A 251 -14.18 -4.17 19.63
N THR A 252 -14.00 -2.87 19.94
CA THR A 252 -12.94 -2.06 19.33
C THR A 252 -11.55 -2.61 19.67
N GLY A 253 -11.31 -3.02 20.92
CA GLY A 253 -10.02 -3.57 21.34
C GLY A 253 -9.68 -4.88 20.64
N TRP A 254 -10.64 -5.80 20.50
CA TRP A 254 -10.44 -7.04 19.76
C TRP A 254 -10.25 -6.80 18.27
N LEU A 255 -11.04 -5.91 17.64
CA LEU A 255 -10.82 -5.53 16.25
C LEU A 255 -9.43 -4.93 16.03
N TRP A 256 -8.96 -4.08 16.94
CA TRP A 256 -7.64 -3.44 16.87
C TRP A 256 -6.51 -4.48 16.96
N ALA A 257 -6.60 -5.39 17.94
CA ALA A 257 -5.63 -6.48 18.10
C ALA A 257 -5.65 -7.46 16.91
N SER A 258 -6.82 -7.87 16.44
CA SER A 258 -6.94 -8.79 15.31
C SER A 258 -6.48 -8.16 14.00
N CYS A 259 -6.74 -6.87 13.77
CA CYS A 259 -6.18 -6.15 12.60
C CYS A 259 -4.66 -6.13 12.65
N PHE A 260 -4.07 -5.94 13.83
CA PHE A 260 -2.62 -6.00 14.01
C PHE A 260 -2.07 -7.40 13.72
N ILE A 261 -2.66 -8.46 14.28
CA ILE A 261 -2.27 -9.86 13.99
C ILE A 261 -2.30 -10.12 12.48
N GLY A 262 -3.35 -9.64 11.81
CA GLY A 262 -3.48 -9.72 10.36
C GLY A 262 -2.35 -8.98 9.62
N ILE A 263 -2.17 -7.69 9.90
CA ILE A 263 -1.16 -6.83 9.24
C ILE A 263 0.28 -7.25 9.55
N ALA A 264 0.54 -7.79 10.74
CA ALA A 264 1.85 -8.27 11.15
C ALA A 264 2.25 -9.61 10.52
N GLY A 265 1.44 -10.15 9.61
CA GLY A 265 1.74 -11.41 8.94
C GLY A 265 1.80 -12.60 9.91
N ILE A 266 0.98 -12.63 10.96
CA ILE A 266 0.92 -13.76 11.90
C ILE A 266 -0.11 -14.79 11.39
N PRO A 267 0.18 -16.11 11.40
CA PRO A 267 -0.81 -17.14 11.05
C PRO A 267 -2.11 -17.01 11.86
N PRO A 268 -3.31 -17.14 11.26
CA PRO A 268 -3.58 -17.56 9.88
C PRO A 268 -3.77 -16.38 8.89
N SER A 269 -3.03 -15.28 9.00
CA SER A 269 -3.17 -14.14 8.06
C SER A 269 -2.79 -14.51 6.62
N PRO A 270 -3.53 -14.06 5.59
CA PRO A 270 -3.06 -14.19 4.20
C PRO A 270 -1.78 -13.40 3.92
N LEU A 271 -1.45 -12.37 4.72
CA LEU A 271 -0.16 -11.69 4.61
C LEU A 271 1.00 -12.60 5.01
N PHE A 272 0.81 -13.46 6.02
CA PHE A 272 1.79 -14.49 6.38
C PHE A 272 2.11 -15.37 5.17
N ILE A 273 1.07 -15.85 4.48
CA ILE A 273 1.24 -16.71 3.29
C ILE A 273 2.05 -15.97 2.22
N SER A 274 1.72 -14.71 1.94
CA SER A 274 2.46 -13.92 0.95
C SER A 274 3.93 -13.68 1.33
N GLU A 275 4.21 -13.31 2.58
CA GLU A 275 5.57 -13.03 3.05
C GLU A 275 6.40 -14.31 3.13
N PHE A 276 5.79 -15.42 3.55
CA PHE A 276 6.42 -16.73 3.55
C PHE A 276 6.76 -17.20 2.13
N LEU A 277 5.83 -17.07 1.18
CA LEU A 277 6.08 -17.42 -0.23
C LEU A 277 7.18 -16.54 -0.83
N LEU A 278 7.20 -15.24 -0.49
CA LEU A 278 8.24 -14.32 -0.92
C LEU A 278 9.61 -14.73 -0.37
N LEU A 279 9.71 -15.01 0.93
CA LEU A 279 10.93 -15.50 1.58
C LEU A 279 11.40 -16.83 0.96
N LYS A 280 10.49 -17.79 0.80
CA LYS A 280 10.78 -19.07 0.14
C LYS A 280 11.37 -18.86 -1.26
N THR A 281 10.76 -17.97 -2.05
CA THR A 281 11.25 -17.66 -3.41
C THR A 281 12.64 -17.01 -3.39
N MET A 282 12.93 -16.15 -2.39
CA MET A 282 14.26 -15.56 -2.24
C MET A 282 15.32 -16.63 -1.94
N PHE A 283 15.01 -17.60 -1.08
CA PHE A 283 15.92 -18.73 -0.81
C PHE A 283 16.10 -19.65 -2.02
N GLU A 284 15.02 -19.98 -2.73
CA GLU A 284 15.07 -20.81 -3.96
C GLU A 284 15.87 -20.16 -5.10
N LYS A 285 16.03 -18.82 -5.08
CA LYS A 285 16.81 -18.05 -6.06
C LYS A 285 18.20 -17.64 -5.54
N ASP A 286 18.67 -18.24 -4.45
CA ASP A 286 19.95 -17.93 -3.81
C ASP A 286 20.12 -16.45 -3.39
N MET A 287 19.02 -15.73 -3.19
CA MET A 287 19.00 -14.32 -2.74
C MET A 287 19.09 -14.22 -1.20
N ILE A 288 20.02 -14.96 -0.60
CA ILE A 288 20.09 -15.17 0.86
C ILE A 288 20.24 -13.85 1.62
N ILE A 289 21.11 -12.95 1.15
CA ILE A 289 21.34 -11.64 1.79
C ILE A 289 20.02 -10.84 1.83
N LEU A 290 19.27 -10.84 0.73
CA LEU A 290 17.98 -10.17 0.67
C LEU A 290 16.98 -10.79 1.65
N ALA A 291 16.89 -12.12 1.70
CA ALA A 291 16.00 -12.82 2.63
C ALA A 291 16.30 -12.43 4.10
N VAL A 292 17.58 -12.42 4.48
CA VAL A 292 18.02 -12.03 5.83
C VAL A 292 17.67 -10.57 6.12
N VAL A 293 18.02 -9.64 5.23
CA VAL A 293 17.73 -8.21 5.43
C VAL A 293 16.22 -7.97 5.50
N PHE A 294 15.43 -8.60 4.62
CA PHE A 294 13.98 -8.55 4.63
C PHE A 294 13.40 -9.03 5.97
N SER A 295 13.82 -10.21 6.46
CA SER A 295 13.36 -10.77 7.73
C SER A 295 13.71 -9.88 8.93
N VAL A 296 14.93 -9.32 8.97
CA VAL A 296 15.36 -8.41 10.04
C VAL A 296 14.52 -7.14 10.04
N LEU A 297 14.36 -6.48 8.89
CA LEU A 297 13.57 -5.25 8.78
C LEU A 297 12.11 -5.50 9.16
N LEU A 298 11.50 -6.57 8.67
CA LEU A 298 10.12 -6.93 8.98
C LEU A 298 9.94 -7.19 10.49
N THR A 299 10.88 -7.90 11.11
CA THR A 299 10.85 -8.16 12.57
C THR A 299 10.90 -6.86 13.37
N VAL A 300 11.78 -5.92 12.99
CA VAL A 300 11.90 -4.62 13.65
C VAL A 300 10.59 -3.83 13.53
N ILE A 301 9.95 -3.84 12.35
CA ILE A 301 8.71 -3.10 12.14
C ILE A 301 7.54 -3.72 12.91
N ILE A 302 7.37 -5.04 12.84
CA ILE A 302 6.34 -5.77 13.59
C ILE A 302 6.48 -5.50 15.09
N TYR A 303 7.71 -5.54 15.62
CA TYR A 303 7.97 -5.22 17.02
C TYR A 303 7.59 -3.77 17.37
N GLY A 304 8.00 -2.79 16.55
CA GLY A 304 7.70 -1.38 16.77
C GLY A 304 6.20 -1.08 16.78
N ILE A 305 5.46 -1.60 15.80
CA ILE A 305 3.99 -1.45 15.73
C ILE A 305 3.33 -2.22 16.87
N GLY A 306 3.76 -3.45 17.11
CA GLY A 306 3.21 -4.34 18.14
C GLY A 306 3.32 -3.74 19.53
N LYS A 307 4.46 -3.13 19.86
CA LYS A 307 4.64 -2.42 21.13
C LYS A 307 3.56 -1.35 21.35
N SER A 308 3.27 -0.55 20.33
CA SER A 308 2.26 0.51 20.39
C SER A 308 0.84 -0.07 20.47
N VAL A 309 0.51 -1.05 19.63
CA VAL A 309 -0.80 -1.71 19.60
C VAL A 309 -1.10 -2.38 20.94
N ILE A 310 -0.15 -3.14 21.49
CA ILE A 310 -0.31 -3.87 22.76
C ILE A 310 -0.46 -2.88 23.91
N LYS A 311 0.37 -1.83 23.97
CA LYS A 311 0.26 -0.75 24.98
C LYS A 311 -1.15 -0.13 24.96
N MET A 312 -1.65 0.24 23.78
CA MET A 312 -2.97 0.83 23.63
C MET A 312 -4.10 -0.13 24.02
N SER A 313 -3.99 -1.42 23.65
CA SER A 313 -5.03 -2.42 23.92
C SER A 313 -5.12 -2.86 25.38
N PHE A 314 -3.99 -3.24 25.97
CA PHE A 314 -3.91 -3.97 27.24
C PHE A 314 -3.47 -3.13 28.43
N GLY A 315 -3.08 -1.85 28.22
CA GLY A 315 -2.72 -0.95 29.31
C GLY A 315 -3.84 -0.72 30.33
N ASP A 316 -3.49 -0.11 31.45
CA ASP A 316 -4.48 0.28 32.45
C ASP A 316 -5.30 1.49 32.01
N VAL A 317 -6.56 1.52 32.43
CA VAL A 317 -7.46 2.62 32.12
C VAL A 317 -7.00 3.83 32.93
N HIS A 318 -6.45 4.84 32.27
CA HIS A 318 -6.26 6.14 32.90
C HIS A 318 -7.65 6.72 33.19
N LYS A 319 -7.84 7.28 34.39
CA LYS A 319 -9.08 7.94 34.82
C LYS A 319 -9.34 9.19 33.97
N THR A 320 -9.75 9.02 32.73
CA THR A 320 -10.36 10.07 31.93
C THR A 320 -11.86 9.97 32.14
N GLU A 321 -12.49 11.04 32.62
CA GLU A 321 -13.93 11.21 32.92
C GLU A 321 -14.88 11.01 31.71
N ASN A 322 -14.37 10.49 30.60
CA ASN A 322 -15.15 10.28 29.40
C ASN A 322 -16.02 9.03 29.59
N ALA A 323 -17.29 9.26 29.91
CA ALA A 323 -18.35 8.27 29.82
C ALA A 323 -18.19 7.47 28.52
N THR A 324 -18.19 6.14 28.61
CA THR A 324 -18.01 5.22 27.48
C THR A 324 -18.94 5.61 26.34
N ILE A 325 -18.41 6.28 25.31
CA ILE A 325 -19.22 6.71 24.16
C ILE A 325 -19.70 5.43 23.46
N LYS A 326 -21.01 5.15 23.54
CA LYS A 326 -21.61 4.05 22.80
C LYS A 326 -21.50 4.33 21.31
N LEU A 327 -20.77 3.46 20.60
CA LEU A 327 -20.68 3.50 19.15
C LEU A 327 -21.88 2.77 18.55
N SER A 328 -22.40 3.28 17.44
CA SER A 328 -23.48 2.63 16.69
C SER A 328 -23.00 1.29 16.11
N SER A 329 -23.87 0.28 16.08
CA SER A 329 -23.59 -1.04 15.51
C SER A 329 -23.12 -0.97 14.05
N GLY A 330 -23.63 0.01 13.28
CA GLY A 330 -23.21 0.25 11.89
C GLY A 330 -21.72 0.63 11.74
N MET A 331 -21.09 1.10 12.82
CA MET A 331 -19.65 1.40 12.85
C MET A 331 -18.77 0.18 13.10
N TYR A 332 -19.31 -1.03 13.23
CA TYR A 332 -18.51 -2.27 13.40
C TYR A 332 -18.66 -3.25 12.23
N ILE A 333 -19.80 -3.19 11.53
CA ILE A 333 -20.14 -4.13 10.46
C ILE A 333 -19.05 -4.15 9.37
N PRO A 334 -18.60 -3.01 8.80
CA PRO A 334 -17.59 -3.04 7.74
C PRO A 334 -16.25 -3.62 8.22
N GLN A 335 -15.81 -3.31 9.45
CA GLN A 335 -14.56 -3.83 10.02
C GLN A 335 -14.61 -5.35 10.18
N ILE A 336 -15.73 -5.85 10.70
CA ILE A 336 -15.96 -7.29 10.88
C ILE A 336 -15.99 -7.99 9.52
N ILE A 337 -16.65 -7.41 8.51
CA ILE A 337 -16.67 -7.98 7.15
C ILE A 337 -15.25 -8.07 6.58
N PHE A 338 -14.48 -6.99 6.61
CA PHE A 338 -13.14 -6.98 6.04
C PHE A 338 -12.17 -7.94 6.75
N ILE A 339 -12.21 -7.99 8.08
CA ILE A 339 -11.33 -8.88 8.84
C ILE A 339 -11.73 -10.35 8.67
N THR A 340 -13.04 -10.64 8.63
CA THR A 340 -13.54 -12.00 8.40
C THR A 340 -13.19 -12.47 6.99
N ALA A 341 -13.36 -11.61 5.97
CA ALA A 341 -12.94 -11.91 4.61
C ALA A 341 -11.43 -12.21 4.52
N SER A 342 -10.60 -11.40 5.21
CA SER A 342 -9.16 -11.66 5.28
C SER A 342 -8.83 -12.97 5.99
N LEU A 343 -9.48 -13.29 7.10
CA LEU A 343 -9.29 -14.55 7.82
C LEU A 343 -9.71 -15.76 6.97
N ILE A 344 -10.81 -15.66 6.24
CA ILE A 344 -11.24 -16.70 5.30
C ILE A 344 -10.11 -16.94 4.29
N LEU A 345 -9.59 -15.90 3.64
CA LEU A 345 -8.51 -16.05 2.65
C LEU A 345 -7.25 -16.71 3.22
N GLY A 346 -6.94 -16.47 4.49
CA GLY A 346 -5.76 -17.03 5.15
C GLY A 346 -5.94 -18.47 5.65
N ILE A 347 -7.14 -18.85 6.10
CA ILE A 347 -7.45 -20.23 6.54
C ILE A 347 -7.75 -21.13 5.33
N TYR A 348 -8.53 -20.61 4.39
CA TYR A 348 -9.01 -21.32 3.22
C TYR A 348 -9.09 -20.37 2.02
N MET A 349 -8.11 -20.47 1.12
CA MET A 349 -8.13 -19.71 -0.13
C MET A 349 -9.18 -20.31 -1.08
N PRO A 350 -10.30 -19.62 -1.37
CA PRO A 350 -11.28 -20.16 -2.30
C PRO A 350 -10.66 -20.33 -3.69
N SER A 351 -10.97 -21.44 -4.36
CA SER A 351 -10.38 -21.79 -5.66
C SER A 351 -10.51 -20.69 -6.71
N PHE A 352 -11.68 -20.04 -6.78
CA PHE A 352 -11.91 -18.93 -7.71
C PHE A 352 -11.02 -17.71 -7.42
N VAL A 353 -10.79 -17.38 -6.13
CA VAL A 353 -9.90 -16.28 -5.75
C VAL A 353 -8.46 -16.62 -6.10
N ASN A 354 -8.03 -17.84 -5.78
CA ASN A 354 -6.70 -18.32 -6.13
C ASN A 354 -6.46 -18.24 -7.64
N GLN A 355 -7.44 -18.64 -8.45
CA GLN A 355 -7.36 -18.58 -9.91
C GLN A 355 -7.26 -17.14 -10.42
N ILE A 356 -8.01 -16.19 -9.83
CA ILE A 356 -7.90 -14.76 -10.17
C ILE A 356 -6.50 -14.23 -9.87
N ILE A 357 -5.95 -14.54 -8.68
CA ILE A 357 -4.59 -14.10 -8.29
C ILE A 357 -3.55 -14.71 -9.23
N HIS A 358 -3.68 -15.99 -9.56
CA HIS A 358 -2.78 -16.69 -10.47
C HIS A 358 -2.84 -16.10 -11.89
N ASN A 359 -4.05 -15.85 -12.42
CA ASN A 359 -4.22 -15.22 -13.72
C ASN A 359 -3.68 -13.78 -13.74
N ALA A 360 -3.84 -13.04 -12.64
CA ALA A 360 -3.26 -11.70 -12.50
C ALA A 360 -1.73 -11.75 -12.51
N ALA A 361 -1.11 -12.72 -11.83
CA ALA A 361 0.34 -12.89 -11.85
C ALA A 361 0.86 -13.25 -13.26
N LEU A 362 0.20 -14.18 -13.95
CA LEU A 362 0.50 -14.54 -15.35
C LEU A 362 0.28 -13.38 -16.32
N ALA A 363 -0.67 -12.49 -16.03
CA ALA A 363 -0.91 -11.33 -16.87
C ALA A 363 0.23 -10.29 -16.78
N VAL A 364 0.97 -10.26 -15.66
CA VAL A 364 2.09 -9.33 -15.41
C VAL A 364 3.40 -9.86 -15.99
N SER A 365 3.67 -11.16 -15.83
CA SER A 365 4.92 -11.79 -16.26
C SER A 365 4.64 -13.09 -17.01
N ILE A 366 5.45 -13.33 -18.05
CA ILE A 366 5.44 -14.59 -18.80
C ILE A 366 6.18 -15.60 -17.93
N LEU A 367 5.45 -16.18 -16.97
CA LEU A 367 5.96 -17.22 -16.07
C LEU A 367 6.35 -18.50 -16.84
#